data_AF-A0A2N7R932-F1
#
_entry.id   AF-A0A2N7R932-F1
#
_cell.length_a   1.000
_cell.length_b   1.000
_cell.length_c   1.000
_cell.angle_alpha   90.00
_cell.angle_beta   90.00
_cell.angle_gamma   90.00
#
_symmetry.space_group_name_H-M   'P 1'
#
loop_
_entity.id
_entity.type
_entity.pdbx_description
1 polymer ?
#
loop_
_entity_poly.entity_id
_entity_poly.type
_entity_poly.pdbx_seq_one_letter_code
_entity_poly.pdbx_strand_id
1 'polypeptide(L)'
;MKKSMHLIVRGTLAAAAFALASGSVLAAESKLTVEDFFGVPLFTASGGAFGSGNAITPSVWQVSYESNSFLAFCLDPYVPLNSGANSYSSGTFAASDSIKRLYEGYYSASVANASSNANGAAAFQLALWELNNDNTNLLTGDLRFKSLSNAVVSEANTMLGVATGNGAIQNLYNYTSLTSVNPASQTMLSVSPVPEAQTWAMLAAGLGLLGFMARRRKGASALN
;
A
#
# COMPACT_ATOMS: atom_id res chain seq x y z
N MET A 1 -33.40 5.79 -19.14
CA MET A 1 -32.12 6.53 -19.23
C MET A 1 -31.00 5.49 -19.26
N LYS A 2 -30.32 5.36 -20.41
CA LYS A 2 -29.27 4.37 -20.65
C LYS A 2 -28.00 4.79 -19.89
N LYS A 3 -27.59 4.02 -18.89
CA LYS A 3 -26.30 4.21 -18.21
C LYS A 3 -25.26 3.44 -19.03
N SER A 4 -24.48 4.18 -19.82
CA SER A 4 -23.40 3.61 -20.64
C SER A 4 -22.38 2.92 -19.75
N MET A 5 -22.36 1.60 -19.81
CA MET A 5 -21.36 0.75 -19.19
C MET A 5 -20.06 0.90 -19.99
N HIS A 6 -19.20 1.81 -19.57
CA HIS A 6 -17.83 1.89 -20.08
C HIS A 6 -17.09 0.65 -19.57
N LEU A 7 -16.89 -0.29 -20.48
CA LEU A 7 -16.02 -1.45 -20.31
C LEU A 7 -14.58 -0.92 -20.26
N ILE A 8 -14.11 -0.53 -19.07
CA ILE A 8 -12.70 -0.24 -18.87
C ILE A 8 -11.98 -1.58 -19.00
N VAL A 9 -11.29 -1.75 -20.13
CA VAL A 9 -10.37 -2.86 -20.39
C VAL A 9 -9.30 -2.79 -19.32
N ARG A 10 -9.46 -3.59 -18.25
CA ARG A 10 -8.51 -3.71 -17.15
C ARG A 10 -7.28 -4.41 -17.69
N GLY A 11 -6.32 -3.63 -18.19
CA GLY A 11 -5.02 -4.11 -18.62
C GLY A 11 -4.32 -4.82 -17.45
N THR A 12 -3.69 -5.95 -17.73
CA THR A 12 -2.81 -6.65 -16.79
C THR A 12 -1.63 -5.75 -16.47
N LEU A 13 -1.73 -4.97 -15.39
CA LEU A 13 -0.61 -4.20 -14.86
C LEU A 13 0.17 -5.10 -13.91
N ALA A 14 1.40 -5.44 -14.33
CA ALA A 14 2.41 -5.94 -13.42
C ALA A 14 2.56 -4.91 -12.31
N ALA A 15 2.44 -5.33 -11.04
CA ALA A 15 2.73 -4.50 -9.89
C ALA A 15 4.21 -4.13 -9.92
N ALA A 16 4.55 -3.05 -10.63
CA ALA A 16 5.86 -2.44 -10.55
C ALA A 16 5.98 -1.88 -9.14
N ALA A 17 6.73 -2.58 -8.29
CA ALA A 17 7.12 -2.07 -7.00
C ALA A 17 7.87 -0.76 -7.22
N PHE A 18 7.22 0.36 -6.90
CA PHE A 18 7.88 1.65 -6.91
C PHE A 18 8.88 1.63 -5.76
N ALA A 19 10.16 1.52 -6.09
CA ALA A 19 11.17 2.17 -5.28
C ALA A 19 10.89 3.67 -5.47
N LEU A 20 10.23 4.29 -4.49
CA LEU A 20 10.43 5.72 -4.24
C LEU A 20 11.95 5.83 -4.09
N ALA A 21 12.65 6.24 -5.15
CA ALA A 21 14.06 6.53 -5.06
C ALA A 21 14.21 7.42 -3.83
N SER A 22 14.97 6.92 -2.87
CA SER A 22 15.13 7.47 -1.54
C SER A 22 15.28 8.99 -1.64
N GLY A 23 14.21 9.74 -1.34
CA GLY A 23 14.28 11.20 -1.28
C GLY A 23 13.52 12.01 -2.35
N SER A 24 12.77 11.45 -3.30
CA SER A 24 11.76 12.26 -3.98
C SER A 24 10.53 12.39 -3.07
N VAL A 25 10.63 13.27 -2.07
CA VAL A 25 9.45 13.86 -1.43
C VAL A 25 8.58 14.35 -2.59
N LEU A 26 7.31 13.95 -2.64
CA LEU A 26 6.39 14.61 -3.57
C LEU A 26 6.57 16.11 -3.35
N ALA A 27 6.70 16.88 -4.43
CA ALA A 27 6.76 18.34 -4.32
C ALA A 27 5.59 18.79 -3.44
N ALA A 28 5.80 19.83 -2.62
CA ALA A 28 4.78 20.37 -1.72
C ALA A 28 3.45 20.48 -2.48
N GLU A 29 2.53 19.58 -2.13
CA GLU A 29 1.28 19.30 -2.86
C GLU A 29 1.48 18.82 -4.31
N SER A 30 1.34 17.52 -4.53
CA SER A 30 1.36 16.91 -5.85
C SER A 30 -0.04 16.50 -6.29
N LYS A 31 -0.35 16.74 -7.57
CA LYS A 31 -1.63 16.33 -8.16
C LYS A 31 -1.59 14.83 -8.47
N LEU A 32 -2.29 14.05 -7.67
CA LEU A 32 -2.41 12.60 -7.83
C LEU A 32 -3.79 12.26 -8.39
N THR A 33 -3.83 11.37 -9.36
CA THR A 33 -5.09 10.77 -9.82
C THR A 33 -5.31 9.48 -9.06
N VAL A 34 -6.46 9.36 -8.40
CA VAL A 34 -6.80 8.16 -7.63
C VAL A 34 -7.99 7.44 -8.24
N GLU A 35 -7.82 6.17 -8.53
CA GLU A 35 -8.83 5.32 -9.15
C GLU A 35 -9.01 4.03 -8.36
N ASP A 36 -10.28 3.58 -8.29
CA ASP A 36 -10.61 2.32 -7.62
C ASP A 36 -10.04 1.16 -8.42
N PHE A 37 -9.15 0.40 -7.80
CA PHE A 37 -8.50 -0.72 -8.46
C PHE A 37 -9.35 -1.98 -8.25
N PHE A 38 -9.55 -2.38 -6.99
CA PHE A 38 -10.40 -3.51 -6.62
C PHE A 38 -11.04 -3.30 -5.25
N GLY A 39 -12.31 -3.66 -5.12
CA GLY A 39 -13.04 -3.67 -3.86
C GLY A 39 -14.02 -4.84 -3.75
N VAL A 40 -14.27 -5.30 -2.53
CA VAL A 40 -15.21 -6.41 -2.26
C VAL A 40 -16.33 -5.90 -1.35
N PRO A 41 -17.61 -6.02 -1.71
CA PRO A 41 -18.70 -5.57 -0.86
C PRO A 41 -18.86 -6.48 0.37
N LEU A 42 -18.98 -5.86 1.54
CA LEU A 42 -19.14 -6.52 2.84
C LEU A 42 -20.26 -5.86 3.64
N PHE A 43 -20.89 -6.63 4.53
CA PHE A 43 -21.96 -6.13 5.41
C PHE A 43 -21.48 -6.03 6.85
N THR A 44 -21.70 -4.87 7.45
CA THR A 44 -21.26 -4.53 8.81
C THR A 44 -22.25 -5.05 9.86
N ALA A 45 -21.76 -5.32 11.07
CA ALA A 45 -22.61 -5.74 12.18
C ALA A 45 -23.32 -4.55 12.85
N SER A 46 -24.38 -4.85 13.59
CA SER A 46 -25.12 -3.84 14.35
C SER A 46 -24.27 -3.23 15.48
N GLY A 47 -24.46 -1.93 15.71
CA GLY A 47 -23.82 -1.18 16.80
C GLY A 47 -22.37 -0.77 16.57
N GLY A 48 -21.77 -1.09 15.41
CA GLY A 48 -20.48 -0.54 15.00
C GLY A 48 -20.62 0.82 14.31
N ALA A 49 -19.49 1.47 14.02
CA ALA A 49 -19.42 2.81 13.44
C ALA A 49 -20.00 2.91 12.02
N PHE A 50 -20.15 1.78 11.32
CA PHE A 50 -20.83 1.74 10.03
C PHE A 50 -22.33 1.51 10.11
N GLY A 51 -22.93 1.30 11.29
CA GLY A 51 -24.34 0.95 11.42
C GLY A 51 -24.67 -0.48 10.99
N SER A 52 -25.89 -0.93 11.33
CA SER A 52 -26.34 -2.32 11.07
C SER A 52 -26.68 -2.55 9.61
N GLY A 53 -26.05 -3.55 8.97
CA GLY A 53 -26.44 -4.02 7.64
C GLY A 53 -26.05 -3.10 6.48
N ASN A 54 -25.22 -2.08 6.74
CA ASN A 54 -24.69 -1.23 5.69
C ASN A 54 -23.64 -2.00 4.88
N ALA A 55 -23.68 -1.81 3.57
CA ALA A 55 -22.69 -2.34 2.66
C ALA A 55 -21.50 -1.37 2.61
N ILE A 56 -20.32 -1.86 2.96
CA ILE A 56 -19.05 -1.17 2.74
C ILE A 56 -18.25 -1.92 1.68
N THR A 57 -17.37 -1.23 0.98
CA THR A 57 -16.50 -1.84 -0.02
C THR A 57 -15.06 -1.46 0.30
N PRO A 58 -14.35 -2.22 1.15
CA PRO A 58 -12.92 -2.02 1.35
C PRO A 58 -12.23 -2.23 0.02
N SER A 59 -11.47 -1.24 -0.41
CA SER A 59 -10.79 -1.25 -1.70
C SER A 59 -9.33 -0.87 -1.60
N VAL A 60 -8.55 -1.41 -2.52
CA VAL A 60 -7.20 -0.94 -2.81
C VAL A 60 -7.28 0.09 -3.93
N TRP A 61 -6.51 1.16 -3.80
CA TRP A 61 -6.54 2.29 -4.73
C TRP A 61 -5.27 2.32 -5.56
N GLN A 62 -5.44 2.57 -6.85
CA GLN A 62 -4.34 2.90 -7.72
C GLN A 62 -4.18 4.42 -7.72
N VAL A 63 -2.97 4.86 -7.37
CA VAL A 63 -2.59 6.27 -7.35
C VAL A 63 -1.60 6.49 -8.47
N SER A 64 -1.92 7.42 -9.36
CA SER A 64 -1.12 7.78 -10.52
C SER A 64 -0.53 9.18 -10.36
N TYR A 65 0.76 9.30 -10.65
CA TYR A 65 1.53 10.54 -10.64
C TYR A 65 2.42 10.60 -11.87
N GLU A 66 2.22 11.60 -12.72
CA GLU A 66 2.91 11.74 -14.00
C GLU A 66 2.81 10.45 -14.85
N SER A 67 3.94 9.76 -15.08
CA SER A 67 4.00 8.49 -15.82
C SER A 67 4.07 7.25 -14.92
N ASN A 68 3.90 7.42 -13.61
CA ASN A 68 4.04 6.36 -12.61
C ASN A 68 2.69 6.06 -11.95
N SER A 69 2.51 4.81 -11.51
CA SER A 69 1.36 4.40 -10.71
C SER A 69 1.80 3.47 -9.59
N PHE A 70 1.21 3.60 -8.41
CA PHE A 70 1.45 2.75 -7.26
C PHE A 70 0.14 2.42 -6.55
N LEU A 71 0.16 1.41 -5.68
CA LEU A 71 -1.00 1.03 -4.88
C LEU A 71 -0.95 1.71 -3.51
N ALA A 72 -2.13 2.09 -3.00
CA ALA A 72 -2.30 2.67 -1.69
C ALA A 72 -3.57 2.15 -1.02
N PHE A 73 -3.55 2.14 0.31
CA PHE A 73 -4.71 1.78 1.15
C PHE A 73 -5.22 2.98 1.90
N CYS A 74 -6.50 2.95 2.21
CA CYS A 74 -7.18 3.92 3.05
C CYS A 74 -6.72 3.75 4.50
N LEU A 75 -6.33 4.83 5.19
CA LEU A 75 -6.11 4.79 6.64
C LEU A 75 -7.39 5.03 7.42
N ASP A 76 -8.31 5.84 6.88
CA ASP A 76 -9.49 6.29 7.60
C ASP A 76 -10.74 5.53 7.09
N PRO A 77 -11.34 4.63 7.88
CA PRO A 77 -12.53 3.88 7.46
C PRO A 77 -13.77 4.75 7.26
N TYR A 78 -13.83 5.92 7.91
CA TYR A 78 -15.02 6.76 7.98
C TYR A 78 -15.01 7.94 7.02
N VAL A 79 -13.87 8.19 6.35
CA VAL A 79 -13.72 9.32 5.45
C VAL A 79 -13.74 8.77 4.02
N PRO A 80 -14.71 9.19 3.17
CA PRO A 80 -14.75 8.73 1.80
C PRO A 80 -13.52 9.22 1.04
N LEU A 81 -13.05 8.41 0.08
CA LEU A 81 -12.06 8.88 -0.87
C LEU A 81 -12.74 9.65 -1.99
N ASN A 82 -12.23 10.85 -2.29
CA ASN A 82 -12.52 11.52 -3.53
C ASN A 82 -11.68 10.88 -4.66
N SER A 83 -12.33 10.16 -5.57
CA SER A 83 -11.68 9.63 -6.77
C SER A 83 -11.47 10.73 -7.81
N GLY A 84 -10.49 10.54 -8.70
CA GLY A 84 -10.06 11.54 -9.67
C GLY A 84 -8.80 12.30 -9.25
N ALA A 85 -8.54 13.42 -9.92
CA ALA A 85 -7.29 14.15 -9.78
C ALA A 85 -7.36 15.19 -8.65
N ASN A 86 -6.71 14.89 -7.52
CA ASN A 86 -6.74 15.70 -6.30
C ASN A 86 -5.32 16.05 -5.84
N SER A 87 -5.20 17.11 -5.03
CA SER A 87 -3.91 17.52 -4.47
C SER A 87 -3.63 16.77 -3.17
N TYR A 88 -2.45 16.19 -3.05
CA TYR A 88 -2.01 15.44 -1.88
C TYR A 88 -0.66 15.93 -1.37
N SER A 89 -0.51 15.98 -0.05
CA SER A 89 0.79 16.13 0.61
C SER A 89 1.30 14.77 1.08
N SER A 90 2.58 14.47 0.82
CA SER A 90 3.24 13.28 1.37
C SER A 90 3.90 13.55 2.72
N GLY A 91 3.81 12.59 3.64
CA GLY A 91 4.56 12.57 4.88
C GLY A 91 5.11 11.18 5.20
N THR A 92 6.10 11.12 6.09
CA THR A 92 6.53 9.83 6.66
C THR A 92 5.45 9.33 7.61
N PHE A 93 5.01 8.08 7.42
CA PHE A 93 4.08 7.44 8.34
C PHE A 93 4.85 6.63 9.38
N ALA A 94 4.67 6.95 10.66
CA ALA A 94 5.27 6.22 11.76
C ALA A 94 4.48 4.93 12.05
N ALA A 95 4.69 3.90 11.21
CA ALA A 95 3.99 2.63 11.35
C ALA A 95 4.29 1.95 12.69
N SER A 96 3.24 1.48 13.37
CA SER A 96 3.37 0.62 14.55
C SER A 96 3.97 -0.73 14.18
N ASP A 97 4.53 -1.44 15.16
CA ASP A 97 5.12 -2.76 14.94
C ASP A 97 4.12 -3.77 14.33
N SER A 98 2.84 -3.69 14.71
CA SER A 98 1.80 -4.54 14.13
C SER A 98 1.51 -4.20 12.66
N ILE A 99 1.49 -2.92 12.31
CA ILE A 99 1.35 -2.51 10.90
C ILE A 99 2.57 -2.99 10.10
N LYS A 100 3.78 -2.89 10.66
CA LYS A 100 4.98 -3.41 9.99
C LYS A 100 4.87 -4.91 9.71
N ARG A 101 4.49 -5.71 10.70
CA ARG A 101 4.28 -7.15 10.55
C ARG A 101 3.20 -7.49 9.52
N LEU A 102 2.10 -6.73 9.49
CA LEU A 102 1.05 -6.90 8.47
C LEU A 102 1.62 -6.74 7.06
N TYR A 103 2.34 -5.65 6.82
CA TYR A 103 2.94 -5.37 5.51
C TYR A 103 4.01 -6.40 5.14
N GLU A 104 4.92 -6.74 6.05
CA GLU A 104 5.97 -7.73 5.80
C GLU A 104 5.43 -9.14 5.55
N GLY A 105 4.33 -9.52 6.20
CA GLY A 105 3.73 -10.84 6.04
C GLY A 105 2.83 -10.97 4.80
N TYR A 106 2.09 -9.91 4.43
CA TYR A 106 0.95 -10.05 3.52
C TYR A 106 0.92 -9.07 2.36
N TYR A 107 1.78 -8.04 2.32
CA TYR A 107 1.72 -7.03 1.25
C TYR A 107 1.95 -7.65 -0.14
N SER A 108 2.98 -8.48 -0.30
CA SER A 108 3.28 -9.13 -1.58
C SER A 108 2.20 -10.11 -2.02
N ALA A 109 1.69 -10.93 -1.10
CA ALA A 109 0.67 -11.95 -1.41
C ALA A 109 -0.70 -11.35 -1.72
N SER A 110 -1.08 -10.26 -1.03
CA SER A 110 -2.45 -9.74 -1.02
C SER A 110 -2.61 -8.48 -1.87
N VAL A 111 -1.56 -7.69 -2.02
CA VAL A 111 -1.62 -6.35 -2.63
C VAL A 111 -0.93 -6.32 -3.98
N ALA A 112 0.29 -6.87 -4.09
CA ALA A 112 0.98 -6.96 -5.38
C ALA A 112 0.23 -7.85 -6.38
N ASN A 113 -0.66 -8.73 -5.88
CA ASN A 113 -1.54 -9.59 -6.66
C ASN A 113 -3.03 -9.19 -6.55
N ALA A 114 -3.36 -7.95 -6.16
CA ALA A 114 -4.75 -7.57 -5.91
C ALA A 114 -5.69 -7.79 -7.12
N SER A 115 -5.16 -7.81 -8.35
CA SER A 115 -5.92 -8.13 -9.56
C SER A 115 -6.37 -9.59 -9.67
N SER A 116 -5.69 -10.51 -8.97
CA SER A 116 -6.02 -11.93 -8.92
C SER A 116 -6.49 -12.41 -7.54
N ASN A 117 -6.37 -11.58 -6.50
CA ASN A 117 -6.86 -11.88 -5.14
C ASN A 117 -7.58 -10.68 -4.49
N ALA A 118 -8.79 -10.39 -4.96
CA ALA A 118 -9.62 -9.30 -4.42
C ALA A 118 -9.99 -9.49 -2.94
N ASN A 119 -10.19 -10.73 -2.50
CA ASN A 119 -10.49 -11.03 -1.09
C ASN A 119 -9.29 -10.70 -0.18
N GLY A 120 -8.08 -11.09 -0.59
CA GLY A 120 -6.86 -10.76 0.15
C GLY A 120 -6.61 -9.26 0.24
N ALA A 121 -6.83 -8.52 -0.86
CA ALA A 121 -6.69 -7.06 -0.84
C ALA A 121 -7.71 -6.38 0.09
N ALA A 122 -8.98 -6.80 0.04
CA ALA A 122 -10.01 -6.30 0.95
C ALA A 122 -9.73 -6.70 2.41
N ALA A 123 -9.23 -7.91 2.64
CA ALA A 123 -8.88 -8.42 3.96
C ALA A 123 -7.71 -7.63 4.56
N PHE A 124 -6.71 -7.29 3.72
CA PHE A 124 -5.61 -6.43 4.10
C PHE A 124 -6.09 -5.03 4.50
N GLN A 125 -7.01 -4.44 3.74
CA GLN A 125 -7.60 -3.15 4.07
C GLN A 125 -8.36 -3.17 5.41
N LEU A 126 -9.10 -4.24 5.70
CA LEU A 126 -9.78 -4.42 6.99
C LEU A 126 -8.78 -4.55 8.13
N ALA A 127 -7.77 -5.41 7.99
CA ALA A 127 -6.74 -5.60 9.00
C ALA A 127 -5.98 -4.29 9.28
N LEU A 128 -5.69 -3.50 8.24
CA LEU A 128 -5.07 -2.18 8.41
C LEU A 128 -5.94 -1.22 9.21
N TRP A 129 -7.25 -1.16 8.92
CA TRP A 129 -8.17 -0.30 9.67
C TRP A 129 -8.27 -0.71 11.14
N GLU A 130 -8.37 -2.01 11.41
CA GLU A 130 -8.39 -2.57 12.76
C GLU A 130 -7.13 -2.23 13.56
N LEU A 131 -5.94 -2.36 12.95
CA LEU A 131 -4.66 -2.04 13.59
C LEU A 131 -4.46 -0.54 13.84
N ASN A 132 -5.03 0.31 12.98
CA ASN A 132 -4.81 1.75 13.03
C ASN A 132 -5.89 2.51 13.80
N ASN A 133 -7.13 2.02 13.81
CA ASN A 133 -8.30 2.79 14.26
C ASN A 133 -9.17 2.09 15.31
N ASP A 134 -8.90 0.83 15.67
CA ASP A 134 -9.75 0.09 16.58
C ASP A 134 -8.94 -0.88 17.47
N ASN A 135 -9.53 -2.03 17.82
CA ASN A 135 -9.08 -2.92 18.88
C ASN A 135 -8.53 -4.25 18.36
N THR A 136 -8.23 -4.35 17.06
CA THR A 136 -7.67 -5.55 16.41
C THR A 136 -8.59 -6.78 16.45
N ASN A 137 -9.90 -6.57 16.51
CA ASN A 137 -10.90 -7.64 16.63
C ASN A 137 -12.16 -7.34 15.82
N LEU A 138 -12.26 -8.02 14.67
CA LEU A 138 -13.33 -7.88 13.68
C LEU A 138 -14.75 -8.26 14.17
N LEU A 139 -14.91 -8.76 15.39
CA LEU A 139 -16.21 -9.10 16.00
C LEU A 139 -16.66 -8.13 17.09
N THR A 140 -15.76 -7.28 17.55
CA THR A 140 -16.00 -6.30 18.62
C THR A 140 -15.48 -4.94 18.18
N GLY A 141 -15.45 -3.94 19.05
CA GLY A 141 -14.96 -2.62 18.64
C GLY A 141 -15.88 -1.92 17.65
N ASP A 142 -15.51 -0.76 17.16
CA ASP A 142 -16.34 0.05 16.28
C ASP A 142 -16.39 -0.48 14.83
N LEU A 143 -15.37 -1.24 14.40
CA LEU A 143 -15.23 -1.82 13.06
C LEU A 143 -15.74 -3.27 12.96
N ARG A 144 -16.71 -3.66 13.80
CA ARG A 144 -17.25 -5.04 13.83
C ARG A 144 -18.04 -5.47 12.58
N PHE A 145 -17.86 -6.74 12.19
CA PHE A 145 -18.53 -7.39 11.06
C PHE A 145 -19.45 -8.55 11.49
N LYS A 146 -20.46 -8.85 10.66
CA LYS A 146 -21.55 -9.77 11.00
C LYS A 146 -21.14 -11.26 11.07
N SER A 147 -20.06 -11.67 10.41
CA SER A 147 -19.62 -13.07 10.42
C SER A 147 -18.15 -13.27 10.07
N LEU A 148 -17.44 -14.06 10.87
CA LEU A 148 -16.12 -14.61 10.53
C LEU A 148 -16.17 -15.62 9.37
N SER A 149 -17.35 -16.16 9.03
CA SER A 149 -17.49 -17.11 7.92
C SER A 149 -17.37 -16.44 6.55
N ASN A 150 -17.35 -15.11 6.48
CA ASN A 150 -17.03 -14.40 5.26
C ASN A 150 -15.52 -14.56 4.96
N ALA A 151 -15.18 -14.93 3.72
CA ALA A 151 -13.80 -15.19 3.33
C ALA A 151 -12.87 -14.00 3.61
N VAL A 152 -13.32 -12.77 3.36
CA VAL A 152 -12.54 -11.55 3.61
C VAL A 152 -12.31 -11.33 5.11
N VAL A 153 -13.36 -11.52 5.92
CA VAL A 153 -13.27 -11.35 7.39
C VAL A 153 -12.39 -12.44 8.01
N SER A 154 -12.51 -13.69 7.54
CA SER A 154 -11.67 -14.81 7.98
C SER A 154 -10.19 -14.58 7.65
N GLU A 155 -9.92 -14.12 6.43
CA GLU A 155 -8.56 -13.83 5.98
C GLU A 155 -7.97 -12.63 6.73
N ALA A 156 -8.75 -11.57 6.94
CA ALA A 156 -8.35 -10.42 7.74
C ALA A 156 -8.03 -10.82 9.20
N ASN A 157 -8.81 -11.72 9.80
CA ASN A 157 -8.55 -12.24 11.14
C ASN A 157 -7.22 -13.04 11.20
N THR A 158 -6.90 -13.77 10.13
CA THR A 158 -5.61 -14.46 10.02
C THR A 158 -4.45 -13.47 9.94
N MET A 159 -4.60 -12.42 9.13
CA MET A 159 -3.62 -11.34 9.02
C MET A 159 -3.41 -10.61 10.36
N LEU A 160 -4.48 -10.32 11.09
CA LEU A 160 -4.42 -9.71 12.43
C LEU A 160 -3.68 -10.60 13.43
N GLY A 161 -3.87 -11.92 13.39
CA GLY A 161 -3.15 -12.85 14.26
C GLY A 161 -1.62 -12.80 14.06
N VAL A 162 -1.16 -12.67 12.82
CA VAL A 162 0.28 -12.49 12.52
C VAL A 162 0.74 -11.10 12.92
N ALA A 163 -0.04 -10.06 12.63
CA ALA A 163 0.30 -8.67 12.90
C ALA A 163 0.42 -8.36 14.41
N THR A 164 -0.45 -8.95 15.24
CA THR A 164 -0.45 -8.79 16.70
C THR A 164 0.50 -9.76 17.41
N GLY A 165 1.08 -10.70 16.69
CA GLY A 165 2.08 -11.63 17.22
C GLY A 165 3.45 -11.01 17.48
N ASN A 166 4.38 -11.85 17.95
CA ASN A 166 5.74 -11.45 18.35
C ASN A 166 6.79 -11.74 17.26
N GLY A 167 6.39 -11.80 15.99
CA GLY A 167 7.31 -12.02 14.88
C GLY A 167 8.39 -10.94 14.78
N ALA A 168 9.59 -11.31 14.35
CA ALA A 168 10.66 -10.36 14.09
C ALA A 168 10.28 -9.43 12.93
N ILE A 169 10.63 -8.14 13.06
CA ILE A 169 10.41 -7.10 12.05
C ILE A 169 11.71 -6.86 11.31
N GLN A 170 11.67 -6.95 9.98
CA GLN A 170 12.85 -6.84 9.12
C GLN A 170 13.03 -5.44 8.53
N ASN A 171 12.03 -4.55 8.69
CA ASN A 171 11.96 -3.21 8.12
C ASN A 171 12.11 -3.23 6.59
N LEU A 172 11.33 -4.10 5.93
CA LEU A 172 11.38 -4.29 4.47
C LEU A 172 10.76 -3.15 3.67
N TYR A 173 10.02 -2.25 4.34
CA TYR A 173 9.24 -1.20 3.68
C TYR A 173 9.43 0.16 4.36
N ASN A 174 9.48 1.21 3.54
CA ASN A 174 9.25 2.58 3.97
C ASN A 174 7.78 2.93 3.81
N TYR A 175 7.21 3.63 4.79
CA TYR A 175 5.79 3.97 4.86
C TYR A 175 5.58 5.46 4.60
N THR A 176 4.74 5.77 3.61
CA THR A 176 4.42 7.15 3.22
C THR A 176 2.92 7.37 3.36
N SER A 177 2.53 8.37 4.15
CA SER A 177 1.16 8.85 4.19
C SER A 177 0.93 9.88 3.09
N LEU A 178 -0.24 9.82 2.46
CA LEU A 178 -0.70 10.75 1.44
C LEU A 178 -1.98 11.38 1.95
N THR A 179 -1.89 12.60 2.45
CA THR A 179 -3.02 13.34 3.00
C THR A 179 -3.59 14.25 1.93
N SER A 180 -4.90 14.17 1.70
CA SER A 180 -5.53 15.01 0.69
C SER A 180 -5.69 16.44 1.19
N VAL A 181 -5.31 17.41 0.35
CA VAL A 181 -5.34 18.84 0.68
C VAL A 181 -6.56 19.51 0.07
N ASN A 182 -6.80 19.28 -1.23
CA ASN A 182 -7.91 19.91 -1.93
C ASN A 182 -8.41 19.03 -3.09
N PRO A 183 -9.69 18.59 -3.06
CA PRO A 183 -10.64 18.68 -1.94
C PRO A 183 -10.19 17.82 -0.74
N ALA A 184 -10.52 18.22 0.48
CA ALA A 184 -10.26 17.41 1.66
C ALA A 184 -10.91 16.02 1.51
N SER A 185 -10.12 14.99 1.75
CA SER A 185 -10.45 13.57 1.58
C SER A 185 -9.62 12.77 2.58
N GLN A 186 -9.83 11.46 2.65
CA GLN A 186 -9.10 10.59 3.57
C GLN A 186 -7.58 10.52 3.31
N THR A 187 -6.85 10.07 4.32
CA THR A 187 -5.41 9.79 4.21
C THR A 187 -5.18 8.39 3.66
N MET A 188 -4.25 8.26 2.72
CA MET A 188 -3.82 6.96 2.21
C MET A 188 -2.43 6.58 2.71
N LEU A 189 -2.16 5.28 2.81
CA LEU A 189 -0.86 4.72 3.11
C LEU A 189 -0.33 3.97 1.89
N SER A 190 0.86 4.36 1.44
CA SER A 190 1.62 3.65 0.42
C SER A 190 2.98 3.22 0.96
N VAL A 191 3.55 2.18 0.37
CA VAL A 191 4.84 1.63 0.76
C VAL A 191 5.77 1.46 -0.41
N SER A 192 7.06 1.65 -0.14
CA SER A 192 8.14 1.32 -1.08
C SER A 192 9.09 0.31 -0.43
N PRO A 193 9.55 -0.73 -1.15
CA PRO A 193 10.54 -1.66 -0.63
C PRO A 193 11.84 -0.94 -0.23
N VAL A 194 12.43 -1.35 0.89
CA VAL A 194 13.76 -0.93 1.31
C VAL A 194 14.78 -1.72 0.48
N PRO A 195 15.74 -1.06 -0.21
CA PRO A 195 16.76 -1.77 -0.97
C PRO A 195 17.59 -2.71 -0.07
N GLU A 196 17.64 -3.98 -0.42
CA GLU A 196 18.37 -4.97 0.36
C GLU A 196 19.88 -4.69 0.37
N ALA A 197 20.57 -5.04 1.46
CA ALA A 197 22.02 -4.84 1.61
C ALA A 197 22.83 -5.48 0.47
N GLN A 198 22.33 -6.58 -0.11
CA GLN A 198 22.94 -7.25 -1.24
C GLN A 198 22.90 -6.43 -2.55
N THR A 199 21.90 -5.56 -2.73
CA THR A 199 21.89 -4.59 -3.85
C THR A 199 23.03 -3.58 -3.70
N TRP A 200 23.28 -3.10 -2.47
CA TRP A 200 24.41 -2.21 -2.19
C TRP A 200 25.76 -2.91 -2.39
N ALA A 201 25.86 -4.18 -2.00
CA ALA A 201 27.05 -4.97 -2.24
C ALA A 201 27.33 -5.15 -3.74
N MET A 202 26.30 -5.43 -4.55
CA MET A 202 26.44 -5.55 -6.01
C MET A 202 26.75 -4.21 -6.68
N LEU A 203 26.16 -3.11 -6.22
CA LEU A 203 26.50 -1.77 -6.68
C LEU A 203 27.96 -1.45 -6.36
N ALA A 204 28.41 -1.71 -5.14
CA ALA A 204 29.78 -1.50 -4.71
C ALA A 204 30.75 -2.39 -5.50
N ALA A 205 30.39 -3.64 -5.76
CA ALA A 205 31.17 -4.54 -6.61
C ALA A 205 31.27 -4.02 -8.06
N GLY A 206 30.16 -3.55 -8.63
CA GLY A 206 30.13 -2.93 -9.96
C GLY A 206 30.99 -1.67 -10.05
N LEU A 207 30.89 -0.78 -9.06
CA LEU A 207 31.72 0.42 -8.97
C LEU A 207 33.20 0.08 -8.73
N GLY A 208 33.50 -0.95 -7.94
CA GLY A 208 34.85 -1.46 -7.72
C GLY A 208 35.49 -1.96 -9.01
N LEU A 209 34.75 -2.71 -9.83
CA LEU A 209 35.20 -3.18 -11.15
C LEU A 209 35.46 -2.01 -12.11
N LEU A 210 34.55 -1.03 -12.18
CA LEU A 210 34.72 0.16 -13.03
C LEU A 210 35.94 1.00 -12.61
N GLY A 211 36.13 1.20 -11.29
CA GLY A 211 37.30 1.89 -10.75
C GLY A 211 38.61 1.17 -11.06
N PHE A 212 38.62 -0.17 -10.97
CA PHE A 212 39.78 -0.99 -11.33
C PHE A 212 40.13 -0.90 -12.82
N MET A 213 39.13 -0.97 -13.71
CA MET A 213 39.34 -0.81 -15.15
C MET A 213 39.83 0.60 -15.52
N ALA A 214 39.30 1.65 -14.87
CA ALA A 214 39.76 3.03 -15.07
C ALA A 214 41.22 3.24 -14.64
N ARG A 215 41.66 2.58 -13.56
CA ARG A 215 43.07 2.61 -13.11
C ARG A 215 44.02 1.97 -14.14
N ARG A 216 43.63 0.85 -14.76
CA ARG A 216 44.45 0.19 -15.79
C ARG A 216 44.63 1.03 -17.04
N ARG A 217 43.61 1.82 -17.44
CA ARG A 217 43.69 2.72 -18.59
C ARG A 217 44.64 3.89 -18.36
N LYS A 218 44.69 4.46 -17.15
CA LYS A 218 45.64 5.54 -16.82
C LYS A 218 47.11 5.09 -16.83
N GLY A 219 47.39 3.82 -16.54
CA GLY A 219 48.75 3.26 -16.62
C GLY A 219 49.28 3.08 -18.05
N ALA A 220 48.41 3.01 -19.06
CA ALA A 220 48.80 2.82 -20.45
C ALA A 220 49.14 4.12 -21.19
N SER A 221 48.74 5.29 -20.66
CA SER A 221 49.01 6.60 -21.27
C SER A 221 50.28 7.30 -20.77
N ALA A 222 51.11 6.64 -19.94
CA ALA A 222 52.36 7.20 -19.39
C ALA A 222 53.64 6.68 -20.09
N LEU A 223 53.52 6.08 -21.28
CA LEU A 223 54.64 5.48 -22.04
C LEU A 223 54.75 6.00 -23.49
N ASN A 224 54.31 7.23 -23.78
CA ASN A 224 54.63 7.92 -25.04
C ASN A 224 55.25 9.28 -24.75
#